data_AF-A0A0C3EZ84-F1
#
_entry.id   AF-A0A0C3EZ84-F1
#
_cell.length_a   1.000
_cell.length_b   1.000
_cell.length_c   1.000
_cell.angle_alpha   90.00
_cell.angle_beta   90.00
_cell.angle_gamma   90.00
#
_symmetry.space_group_name_H-M   'P 1'
#
loop_
_entity.id
_entity.type
_entity.pdbx_description
1 polymer ?
#
loop_
_entity_poly.entity_id
_entity_poly.type
_entity_poly.pdbx_seq_one_letter_code
_entity_poly.pdbx_strand_id
1 'polypeptide(L)'
;MRKYTVSAIVGSSLGTDEDGIVATLFAGINTAPNHTSAEQFEGWMALIQELAQLWRESGSGNGHEFNQQLRLKGLLTDHALDQLLLQQLLHEWKEYCDRVSRGDSILESSEADVVTILMEATQDKVADAGGQEAWDQLSIKAKAEFNDKTYNQVRCDLRDKAFDALSKAEKREGGNVEMQAYWHSAEAEPPKLLRNRDNAAAANLGGVAAQKRANDISQGGRVKTMSLASAIFNNKDDKKGQQDTFCRFFESKLGYIITFPGTSAIRYGSHCEAAGVLILYLPLFLEFLELVRSKKESGMLNHMENNVYIALQDIPTITELCVLALYGQAISHPYIVRALCKRITKNPDLLLAPDATHVEGSLDGEIWHQADIVYAIHKLIPELPHIRGTLSAFFCGAGKTWPRFSEEFKPRGAIALLLAEERQHAFMNATNDHNEGALGAYRVGARQAPSMTLVQWNAQAMYKQNHTHQWIKSTLASKQLSFLRHAARTLDGSKLEKKRHQAQAEADAWAAAKKRVLEVAKMRKCDAAKAMVDTVQPILNLNVL
;
A
#
# COMPACT_ATOMS: atom_id res chain seq x y z
N MET A 1 -0.47 -14.15 21.26
CA MET A 1 0.07 -13.36 20.12
C MET A 1 0.63 -12.05 20.63
N ARG A 2 1.96 -11.92 20.82
CA ARG A 2 2.55 -10.57 20.88
C ARG A 2 2.55 -10.05 19.44
N LYS A 3 1.55 -9.25 19.08
CA LYS A 3 1.58 -8.44 17.86
C LYS A 3 2.64 -7.37 18.10
N TYR A 4 3.90 -7.71 17.84
CA TYR A 4 4.91 -6.70 17.61
C TYR A 4 4.54 -6.02 16.29
N THR A 5 3.83 -4.90 16.37
CA THR A 5 3.71 -3.94 15.27
C THR A 5 5.05 -3.25 15.12
N VAL A 6 6.06 -4.02 14.75
CA VAL A 6 7.39 -3.50 14.40
C VAL A 6 7.26 -3.03 12.97
N SER A 7 7.38 -1.71 12.76
CA SER A 7 7.70 -1.18 11.44
C SER A 7 9.06 -1.78 11.08
N ALA A 8 9.08 -2.62 10.05
CA ALA A 8 10.25 -3.36 9.65
C ALA A 8 10.76 -2.80 8.33
N ILE A 9 11.98 -2.28 8.32
CA ILE A 9 12.68 -1.91 7.09
C ILE A 9 13.36 -3.18 6.60
N VAL A 10 12.88 -3.71 5.49
CA VAL A 10 13.49 -4.88 4.83
C VAL A 10 14.23 -4.36 3.60
N GLY A 11 15.54 -4.56 3.59
CA GLY A 11 16.35 -4.14 2.46
C GLY A 11 16.84 -5.31 1.63
N SER A 12 16.68 -5.21 0.33
CA SER A 12 17.44 -5.96 -0.65
C SER A 12 18.12 -4.97 -1.59
N SER A 13 19.39 -5.19 -1.90
CA SER A 13 20.12 -4.44 -2.92
C SER A 13 20.32 -5.30 -4.14
N LEU A 14 20.24 -4.68 -5.31
CA LEU A 14 20.57 -5.31 -6.58
C LEU A 14 21.96 -4.81 -6.97
N GLY A 15 22.87 -5.74 -7.19
CA GLY A 15 24.23 -5.48 -7.66
C GLY A 15 24.56 -6.38 -8.83
N THR A 16 25.37 -5.91 -9.76
CA THR A 16 26.00 -6.78 -10.76
C THR A 16 27.25 -7.39 -10.16
N ASP A 17 27.38 -8.72 -10.22
CA ASP A 17 28.64 -9.37 -9.90
C ASP A 17 29.71 -9.12 -10.99
N GLU A 18 30.91 -9.66 -10.80
CA GLU A 18 32.05 -9.48 -11.72
C GLU A 18 31.76 -10.03 -13.14
N ASP A 19 30.78 -10.91 -13.28
CA ASP A 19 30.34 -11.51 -14.55
C ASP A 19 29.15 -10.75 -15.18
N GLY A 20 28.70 -9.65 -14.57
CA GLY A 20 27.58 -8.84 -15.04
C GLY A 20 26.20 -9.42 -14.71
N ILE A 21 26.12 -10.46 -13.89
CA ILE A 21 24.87 -11.08 -13.46
C ILE A 21 24.26 -10.26 -12.34
N VAL A 22 22.97 -9.95 -12.46
CA VAL A 22 22.23 -9.23 -11.42
C VAL A 22 22.01 -10.16 -10.22
N ALA A 23 22.68 -9.87 -9.11
CA ALA A 23 22.51 -10.53 -7.83
C ALA A 23 21.64 -9.70 -6.89
N THR A 24 20.71 -10.37 -6.19
CA THR A 24 19.95 -9.76 -5.09
C THR A 24 20.64 -10.07 -3.78
N LEU A 25 21.10 -9.05 -3.06
CA LEU A 25 21.71 -9.17 -1.74
C LEU A 25 20.76 -8.69 -0.66
N PHE A 26 20.54 -9.51 0.35
CA PHE A 26 19.76 -9.17 1.53
C PHE A 26 20.57 -8.25 2.46
N ALA A 27 19.99 -7.11 2.83
CA ALA A 27 20.60 -6.10 3.72
C ALA A 27 20.10 -6.19 5.18
N GLY A 28 19.27 -7.20 5.49
CA GLY A 28 18.72 -7.42 6.81
C GLY A 28 17.36 -6.76 7.05
N ILE A 29 16.78 -7.07 8.20
CA ILE A 29 15.56 -6.46 8.72
C ILE A 29 15.93 -5.51 9.86
N ASN A 30 15.48 -4.27 9.79
CA ASN A 30 15.64 -3.29 10.87
C ASN A 30 14.29 -2.92 11.48
N THR A 31 14.28 -2.62 12.78
CA THR A 31 13.10 -2.13 13.50
C THR A 31 13.08 -0.61 13.48
N ALA A 32 11.97 -0.01 13.08
CA ALA A 32 11.71 1.40 13.26
C ALA A 32 10.73 1.62 14.43
N PRO A 33 10.96 2.64 15.29
CA PRO A 33 10.08 3.00 16.41
C PRO A 33 8.61 3.21 16.01
N ASN A 34 8.37 3.69 14.79
CA ASN A 34 7.05 3.88 14.23
C ASN A 34 7.04 3.64 12.69
N HIS A 35 5.85 3.68 12.09
CA HIS A 35 5.63 3.42 10.66
C HIS A 35 5.61 4.69 9.80
N THR A 36 6.08 5.83 10.33
CA THR A 36 6.10 7.06 9.54
C THR A 36 7.20 7.02 8.50
N SER A 37 6.96 7.65 7.36
CA SER A 37 7.92 7.75 6.25
C SER A 37 9.23 8.40 6.67
N ALA A 38 9.17 9.39 7.57
CA ALA A 38 10.35 10.07 8.09
C ALA A 38 11.23 9.10 8.91
N GLU A 39 10.63 8.32 9.80
CA GLU A 39 11.37 7.33 10.59
C GLU A 39 11.99 6.24 9.71
N GLN A 40 11.26 5.80 8.67
CA GLN A 40 11.77 4.83 7.71
C GLN A 40 12.90 5.41 6.86
N PHE A 41 12.78 6.68 6.44
CA PHE A 41 13.83 7.40 5.71
C PHE A 41 15.11 7.48 6.55
N GLU A 42 15.02 7.92 7.80
CA GLU A 42 16.15 7.97 8.72
C GLU A 42 16.78 6.58 8.94
N GLY A 43 15.95 5.54 9.09
CA GLY A 43 16.44 4.17 9.19
C GLY A 43 17.21 3.70 7.96
N TRP A 44 16.77 4.08 6.76
CA TRP A 44 17.49 3.82 5.51
C TRP A 44 18.79 4.61 5.41
N MET A 45 18.79 5.90 5.77
CA MET A 45 19.99 6.74 5.76
C MET A 45 21.04 6.21 6.73
N ALA A 46 20.63 5.84 7.95
CA ALA A 46 21.51 5.23 8.94
C ALA A 46 22.14 3.93 8.43
N LEU A 47 21.36 3.06 7.78
CA LEU A 47 21.87 1.82 7.20
C LEU A 47 22.90 2.08 6.08
N ILE A 48 22.61 3.02 5.17
CA ILE A 48 23.53 3.39 4.08
C ILE A 48 24.84 3.94 4.66
N GLN A 49 24.75 4.79 5.67
CA GLN A 49 25.92 5.35 6.35
C GLN A 49 26.74 4.28 7.07
N GLU A 50 26.09 3.34 7.77
CA GLU A 50 26.74 2.22 8.45
C GLU A 50 27.50 1.32 7.45
N LEU A 51 26.86 0.96 6.33
CA LEU A 51 27.48 0.16 5.28
C LEU A 51 28.69 0.88 4.65
N ALA A 52 28.56 2.19 4.40
CA ALA A 52 29.64 3.01 3.87
C ALA A 52 30.83 3.10 4.84
N GLN A 53 30.55 3.28 6.13
CA GLN A 53 31.58 3.33 7.17
C GLN A 53 32.30 1.99 7.28
N LEU A 54 31.56 0.88 7.34
CA LEU A 54 32.14 -0.46 7.39
C LEU A 54 33.02 -0.75 6.17
N TRP A 55 32.59 -0.34 4.98
CA TRP A 55 33.37 -0.49 3.75
C TRP A 55 34.69 0.30 3.83
N ARG A 56 34.65 1.57 4.27
CA ARG A 56 35.86 2.40 4.45
C ARG A 56 36.82 1.80 5.46
N GLU A 57 36.32 1.40 6.63
CA GLU A 57 37.14 0.86 7.72
C GLU A 57 37.75 -0.52 7.39
N SER A 58 37.08 -1.30 6.54
CA SER A 58 37.59 -2.62 6.12
C SER A 58 38.85 -2.57 5.26
N GLY A 59 39.21 -1.39 4.73
CA GLY A 59 40.30 -1.21 3.79
C GLY A 59 40.04 -1.78 2.40
N SER A 60 38.82 -2.26 2.11
CA SER A 60 38.43 -2.87 0.83
C SER A 60 38.20 -1.83 -0.28
N GLY A 61 38.30 -0.54 0.02
CA GLY A 61 37.99 0.54 -0.91
C GLY A 61 39.12 1.00 -1.81
N ASN A 62 40.36 0.50 -1.63
CA ASN A 62 41.53 0.88 -2.44
C ASN A 62 41.69 2.40 -2.66
N GLY A 63 41.28 3.24 -1.70
CA GLY A 63 41.35 4.71 -1.82
C GLY A 63 40.19 5.38 -2.58
N HIS A 64 39.22 4.63 -3.09
CA HIS A 64 37.98 5.21 -3.63
C HIS A 64 37.07 5.67 -2.49
N GLU A 65 36.43 6.84 -2.66
CA GLU A 65 35.37 7.26 -1.74
C GLU A 65 34.09 6.46 -1.98
N PHE A 66 33.47 5.96 -0.90
CA PHE A 66 32.12 5.40 -0.98
C PHE A 66 31.13 6.55 -1.20
N ASN A 67 30.85 6.85 -2.46
CA ASN A 67 29.82 7.83 -2.78
C ASN A 67 28.43 7.20 -2.56
N GLN A 68 27.89 7.42 -1.35
CA GLN A 68 26.57 6.96 -0.91
C GLN A 68 25.44 7.42 -1.86
N GLN A 69 25.66 8.55 -2.53
CA GLN A 69 24.68 9.25 -3.36
C GLN A 69 24.45 8.55 -4.71
N LEU A 70 25.48 7.88 -5.24
CA LEU A 70 25.45 7.24 -6.55
C LEU A 70 24.93 5.80 -6.53
N ARG A 71 24.85 5.15 -5.35
CA ARG A 71 24.60 3.71 -5.24
C ARG A 71 23.13 3.33 -5.07
N LEU A 72 22.31 4.17 -4.41
CA LEU A 72 20.87 3.92 -4.33
C LEU A 72 20.22 4.28 -5.67
N LYS A 73 19.82 3.30 -6.50
CA LYS A 73 19.27 3.56 -7.84
C LYS A 73 17.75 3.74 -7.86
N GLY A 74 17.03 3.00 -7.02
CA GLY A 74 15.58 3.05 -6.93
C GLY A 74 15.07 2.43 -5.64
N LEU A 75 13.75 2.46 -5.47
CA LEU A 75 13.04 1.91 -4.33
C LEU A 75 11.82 1.13 -4.86
N LEU A 76 11.66 -0.12 -4.38
CA LEU A 76 10.47 -0.94 -4.63
C LEU A 76 9.71 -1.12 -3.31
N THR A 77 8.51 -0.57 -3.21
CA THR A 77 7.64 -0.65 -2.03
C THR A 77 6.19 -0.95 -2.42
N ASP A 78 5.35 -1.24 -1.43
CA ASP A 78 3.91 -1.28 -1.66
C ASP A 78 3.33 0.12 -1.93
N HIS A 79 2.06 0.18 -2.35
CA HIS A 79 1.35 1.43 -2.63
C HIS A 79 0.72 2.07 -1.39
N ALA A 80 1.30 1.90 -0.20
CA ALA A 80 0.82 2.59 1.00
C ALA A 80 1.23 4.08 0.97
N LEU A 81 0.40 4.94 1.57
CA LEU A 81 0.61 6.40 1.57
C LEU A 81 1.93 6.81 2.23
N ASP A 82 2.31 6.11 3.30
CA ASP A 82 3.59 6.29 3.97
C ASP A 82 4.77 5.88 3.07
N GLN A 83 4.62 4.85 2.24
CA GLN A 83 5.66 4.44 1.30
C GLN A 83 5.81 5.43 0.13
N LEU A 84 4.71 6.04 -0.35
CA LEU A 84 4.77 7.11 -1.35
C LEU A 84 5.52 8.34 -0.82
N LEU A 85 5.26 8.74 0.43
CA LEU A 85 5.99 9.83 1.06
C LEU A 85 7.47 9.46 1.30
N LEU A 86 7.78 8.19 1.61
CA LEU A 86 9.17 7.71 1.71
C LEU A 86 9.89 7.79 0.37
N GLN A 87 9.25 7.36 -0.72
CA GLN A 87 9.79 7.49 -2.08
C GLN A 87 10.11 8.95 -2.40
N GLN A 88 9.21 9.87 -2.06
CA GLN A 88 9.43 11.30 -2.27
C GLN A 88 10.61 11.83 -1.45
N LEU A 89 10.70 11.46 -0.15
CA LEU A 89 11.84 11.84 0.70
C LEU A 89 13.17 11.35 0.12
N LEU A 90 13.22 10.10 -0.36
CA LEU A 90 14.41 9.54 -1.01
C LEU A 90 14.72 10.22 -2.34
N HIS A 91 13.71 10.56 -3.14
CA HIS A 91 13.89 11.27 -4.40
C HIS A 91 14.52 12.66 -4.16
N GLU A 92 13.96 13.43 -3.23
CA GLU A 92 14.48 14.75 -2.90
C GLU A 92 15.88 14.69 -2.28
N TRP A 93 16.15 13.71 -1.43
CA TRP A 93 17.51 13.45 -0.94
C TRP A 93 18.47 13.17 -2.09
N LYS A 94 18.08 12.37 -3.09
CA LYS A 94 18.90 12.13 -4.28
C LYS A 94 19.10 13.38 -5.13
N GLU A 95 18.08 14.23 -5.29
CA GLU A 95 18.24 15.53 -5.97
C GLU A 95 19.23 16.43 -5.21
N TYR A 96 19.10 16.51 -3.88
CA TYR A 96 20.02 17.25 -3.04
C TYR A 96 21.46 16.74 -3.23
N CYS A 97 21.65 15.42 -3.17
CA CYS A 97 22.96 14.83 -3.36
C CYS A 97 23.55 15.04 -4.76
N ASP A 98 22.74 14.94 -5.83
CA ASP A 98 23.17 15.25 -7.20
C ASP A 98 23.59 16.72 -7.31
N ARG A 99 22.82 17.65 -6.71
CA ARG A 99 23.16 19.07 -6.67
C ARG A 99 24.45 19.34 -5.89
N VAL A 100 24.66 18.67 -4.76
CA VAL A 100 25.91 18.77 -3.98
C VAL A 100 27.08 18.23 -4.79
N SER A 101 26.97 17.03 -5.37
CA SER A 101 28.02 16.45 -6.22
C SER A 101 28.40 17.35 -7.42
N ARG A 102 27.40 17.96 -8.08
CA ARG A 102 27.66 18.94 -9.16
C ARG A 102 28.25 20.23 -8.62
N GLY A 103 27.78 20.70 -7.47
CA GLY A 103 28.31 21.87 -6.77
C GLY A 103 29.77 21.72 -6.37
N ASP A 104 30.16 20.57 -5.84
CA ASP A 104 31.55 20.23 -5.49
C ASP A 104 32.44 20.23 -6.75
N SER A 105 31.94 19.64 -7.86
CA SER A 105 32.64 19.67 -9.16
C SER A 105 32.77 21.09 -9.75
N ILE A 106 31.82 21.99 -9.47
CA ILE A 106 31.85 23.39 -9.91
C ILE A 106 32.77 24.23 -9.00
N LEU A 107 32.78 23.98 -7.69
CA LEU A 107 33.68 24.60 -6.73
C LEU A 107 35.15 24.26 -7.01
N GLU A 108 35.43 23.05 -7.49
CA GLU A 108 36.75 22.63 -7.95
C GLU A 108 37.18 23.29 -9.28
N SER A 109 36.25 23.86 -10.06
CA SER A 109 36.53 24.47 -11.37
C SER A 109 36.58 26.01 -11.39
N SER A 110 36.35 26.66 -10.24
CA SER A 110 36.55 28.11 -10.00
C SER A 110 35.96 29.06 -11.07
N GLU A 111 34.64 29.28 -11.02
CA GLU A 111 33.98 30.38 -11.75
C GLU A 111 33.34 31.40 -10.80
N ALA A 112 33.54 32.69 -11.08
CA ALA A 112 33.25 33.83 -10.21
C ALA A 112 31.75 34.12 -9.97
N ASP A 113 30.85 33.51 -10.75
CA ASP A 113 29.41 33.80 -10.72
C ASP A 113 28.65 33.06 -9.60
N VAL A 114 29.29 32.11 -8.90
CA VAL A 114 28.70 31.34 -7.79
C VAL A 114 28.60 32.15 -6.49
N VAL A 115 29.48 33.14 -6.32
CA VAL A 115 29.58 33.95 -5.08
C VAL A 115 28.37 34.85 -4.89
N THR A 116 27.82 35.42 -5.97
CA THR A 116 26.71 36.38 -5.91
C THR A 116 25.38 35.72 -5.52
N ILE A 117 25.14 34.49 -5.99
CA ILE A 117 23.93 33.71 -5.67
C ILE A 117 23.97 33.19 -4.22
N LEU A 118 25.16 32.85 -3.70
CA LEU A 118 25.36 32.47 -2.31
C LEU A 118 25.14 33.62 -1.33
N MET A 119 25.45 34.86 -1.71
CA MET A 119 25.26 36.04 -0.84
C MET A 119 23.79 36.38 -0.61
N GLU A 120 22.93 36.28 -1.63
CA GLU A 120 21.49 36.57 -1.52
C GLU A 120 20.76 35.51 -0.66
N ALA A 121 21.04 34.22 -0.88
CA ALA A 121 20.45 33.14 -0.09
C ALA A 121 20.94 33.10 1.37
N THR A 122 22.06 33.76 1.68
CA THR A 122 22.59 33.89 3.05
C THR A 122 21.93 35.05 3.80
N GLN A 123 21.53 36.12 3.11
CA GLN A 123 20.85 37.27 3.72
C GLN A 123 19.47 36.93 4.28
N ASP A 124 18.65 36.16 3.56
CA ASP A 124 17.30 35.79 4.02
C ASP A 124 17.33 34.84 5.24
N LYS A 125 18.30 33.93 5.28
CA LYS A 125 18.48 32.97 6.38
C LYS A 125 18.96 33.63 7.67
N VAL A 126 19.83 34.62 7.53
CA VAL A 126 20.32 35.43 8.66
C VAL A 126 19.20 36.26 9.26
N ALA A 127 18.27 36.78 8.45
CA ALA A 127 17.12 37.53 8.93
C ALA A 127 16.19 36.65 9.80
N ASP A 128 15.90 35.41 9.37
CA ASP A 128 15.04 34.46 10.11
C ASP A 128 15.66 33.98 11.44
N ALA A 129 16.98 34.01 11.57
CA ALA A 129 17.69 33.71 12.81
C ALA A 129 17.72 34.88 13.80
N GLY A 130 17.12 36.02 13.45
CA GLY A 130 17.09 37.24 14.28
C GLY A 130 18.22 38.23 13.99
N GLY A 131 18.93 38.07 12.86
CA GLY A 131 20.03 38.94 12.43
C GLY A 131 21.42 38.28 12.50
N GLN A 132 22.42 38.97 11.95
CA GLN A 132 23.78 38.44 11.74
C GLN A 132 24.49 38.07 13.05
N GLU A 133 24.35 38.87 14.11
CA GLU A 133 24.94 38.58 15.43
C GLU A 133 24.36 37.30 16.06
N ALA A 134 23.05 37.08 15.92
CA ALA A 134 22.40 35.89 16.44
C ALA A 134 22.79 34.64 15.63
N TRP A 135 22.88 34.77 14.31
CA TRP A 135 23.34 33.70 13.43
C TRP A 135 24.80 33.32 13.69
N ASP A 136 25.70 34.27 13.89
CA ASP A 136 27.13 33.99 14.08
C ASP A 136 27.44 33.33 15.42
N GLN A 137 26.58 33.48 16.42
CA GLN A 137 26.68 32.78 17.71
C GLN A 137 26.09 31.36 17.67
N LEU A 138 25.40 30.96 16.58
CA LEU A 138 24.88 29.60 16.45
C LEU A 138 26.01 28.59 16.16
N SER A 139 25.94 27.45 16.85
CA SER A 139 26.81 26.32 16.54
C SER A 139 26.55 25.78 15.13
N ILE A 140 27.57 25.16 14.51
CA ILE A 140 27.48 24.54 13.18
C ILE A 140 26.27 23.58 13.09
N LYS A 141 25.99 22.84 14.17
CA LYS A 141 24.84 21.95 14.27
C LYS A 141 23.50 22.70 14.30
N ALA A 142 23.41 23.80 15.04
CA ALA A 142 22.21 24.62 15.11
C ALA A 142 21.91 25.35 13.77
N LYS A 143 22.96 25.73 13.03
CA LYS A 143 22.84 26.28 11.67
C LYS A 143 22.27 25.23 10.69
N ALA A 144 22.68 23.97 10.81
CA ALA A 144 22.13 22.86 10.02
C ALA A 144 20.66 22.56 10.37
N GLU A 145 20.30 22.56 11.66
CA GLU A 145 18.92 22.35 12.13
C GLU A 145 17.96 23.46 11.66
N PHE A 146 18.42 24.71 11.54
CA PHE A 146 17.64 25.80 10.96
C PHE A 146 17.38 25.59 9.46
N ASN A 147 18.39 25.13 8.70
CA ASN A 147 18.24 24.81 7.28
C ASN A 147 17.19 23.71 7.06
N ASP A 148 17.23 22.64 7.85
CA ASP A 148 16.28 21.52 7.73
C ASP A 148 14.87 21.92 8.15
N LYS A 149 14.72 22.75 9.18
CA LYS A 149 13.41 23.19 9.68
C LYS A 149 12.67 24.08 8.69
N THR A 150 13.35 25.05 8.08
CA THR A 150 12.75 25.96 7.08
C THR A 150 12.34 25.19 5.83
N TYR A 151 13.16 24.23 5.39
CA TYR A 151 12.86 23.39 4.23
C TYR A 151 11.66 22.46 4.47
N ASN A 152 11.54 21.89 5.68
CA ASN A 152 10.43 20.99 6.03
C ASN A 152 9.08 21.73 6.20
N GLN A 153 9.09 22.97 6.69
CA GLN A 153 7.87 23.77 6.87
C GLN A 153 7.23 24.15 5.52
N VAL A 154 8.04 24.64 4.56
CA VAL A 154 7.59 24.97 3.19
C VAL A 154 7.01 23.75 2.47
N ARG A 155 7.58 22.56 2.71
CA ARG A 155 7.12 21.28 2.14
C ARG A 155 5.80 20.79 2.72
N CYS A 156 5.57 20.93 4.03
CA CYS A 156 4.30 20.57 4.65
C CYS A 156 3.15 21.42 4.13
N ASP A 157 3.39 22.72 3.93
CA ASP A 157 2.39 23.67 3.43
C ASP A 157 2.05 23.45 1.95
N LEU A 158 2.99 22.97 1.13
CA LEU A 158 2.76 22.58 -0.27
C LEU A 158 2.02 21.23 -0.40
N ARG A 159 2.34 20.27 0.48
CA ARG A 159 1.72 18.94 0.53
C ARG A 159 0.24 18.99 0.93
N ASP A 160 -0.08 19.74 1.98
CA ASP A 160 -1.44 19.81 2.50
C ASP A 160 -2.36 20.56 1.50
N LYS A 161 -1.84 21.57 0.79
CA LYS A 161 -2.53 22.23 -0.33
C LYS A 161 -2.75 21.33 -1.56
N ALA A 162 -1.79 20.48 -1.90
CA ALA A 162 -1.92 19.53 -3.02
C ALA A 162 -2.89 18.38 -2.71
N PHE A 163 -2.97 17.94 -1.45
CA PHE A 163 -3.88 16.87 -1.02
C PHE A 163 -5.34 17.32 -0.91
N ASP A 164 -5.58 18.55 -0.43
CA ASP A 164 -6.92 19.14 -0.32
C ASP A 164 -7.49 19.59 -1.68
N ALA A 165 -6.61 19.79 -2.68
CA ALA A 165 -6.99 20.05 -4.06
C ALA A 165 -7.48 18.80 -4.83
N LEU A 166 -7.26 17.58 -4.31
CA LEU A 166 -7.74 16.34 -4.91
C LEU A 166 -9.21 16.07 -4.50
N SER A 167 -10.12 16.16 -5.45
CA SER A 167 -11.51 15.77 -5.33
C SER A 167 -11.68 14.28 -4.96
N LYS A 168 -12.78 13.94 -4.28
CA LYS A 168 -13.14 12.53 -3.96
C LYS A 168 -13.29 11.64 -5.22
N ALA A 169 -13.48 12.24 -6.40
CA ALA A 169 -13.53 11.54 -7.68
C ALA A 169 -12.14 11.14 -8.18
N GLU A 170 -11.08 11.89 -7.83
CA GLU A 170 -9.70 11.61 -8.24
C GLU A 170 -9.06 10.45 -7.47
N LYS A 171 -9.64 10.04 -6.33
CA LYS A 171 -9.17 8.93 -5.48
C LYS A 171 -9.82 7.58 -5.80
N ARG A 172 -10.66 7.48 -6.86
CA ARG A 172 -11.39 6.24 -7.21
C ARG A 172 -10.92 5.68 -8.55
N GLU A 173 -10.89 4.35 -8.61
CA GLU A 173 -10.70 3.55 -9.83
C GLU A 173 -11.71 4.00 -10.91
N GLY A 174 -11.23 4.62 -12.00
CA GLY A 174 -12.11 5.33 -12.94
C GLY A 174 -13.12 4.44 -13.67
N GLY A 175 -12.87 3.12 -13.78
CA GLY A 175 -13.86 2.16 -14.27
C GLY A 175 -15.13 2.12 -13.41
N ASN A 176 -14.99 2.22 -12.08
CA ASN A 176 -16.15 2.22 -11.18
C ASN A 176 -17.03 3.46 -11.38
N VAL A 177 -16.42 4.62 -11.63
CA VAL A 177 -17.14 5.89 -11.79
C VAL A 177 -18.02 5.86 -13.03
N GLU A 178 -17.45 5.48 -14.17
CA GLU A 178 -18.20 5.39 -15.44
C GLU A 178 -19.28 4.31 -15.40
N MET A 179 -19.00 3.19 -14.76
CA MET A 179 -19.96 2.11 -14.59
C MET A 179 -21.13 2.51 -13.65
N GLN A 180 -20.89 3.32 -12.62
CA GLN A 180 -21.96 3.91 -11.81
C GLN A 180 -22.78 4.94 -12.60
N ALA A 181 -22.14 5.76 -13.43
CA ALA A 181 -22.82 6.71 -14.30
C ALA A 181 -23.68 6.02 -15.36
N TYR A 182 -23.25 4.84 -15.85
CA TYR A 182 -23.98 4.06 -16.84
C TYR A 182 -25.41 3.72 -16.38
N TRP A 183 -25.61 3.27 -15.14
CA TRP A 183 -26.94 2.93 -14.62
C TRP A 183 -27.93 4.10 -14.76
N HIS A 184 -27.47 5.33 -14.48
CA HIS A 184 -28.29 6.53 -14.67
C HIS A 184 -28.55 6.83 -16.15
N SER A 185 -27.53 6.74 -17.00
CA SER A 185 -27.67 7.03 -18.44
C SER A 185 -28.51 6.00 -19.20
N ALA A 186 -28.57 4.77 -18.71
CA ALA A 186 -29.35 3.68 -19.28
C ALA A 186 -30.78 3.62 -18.71
N GLU A 187 -31.15 4.56 -17.83
CA GLU A 187 -32.44 4.58 -17.10
C GLU A 187 -32.75 3.24 -16.41
N ALA A 188 -31.72 2.54 -15.96
CA ALA A 188 -31.79 1.20 -15.37
C ALA A 188 -31.74 1.27 -13.84
N GLU A 189 -32.31 0.27 -13.17
CA GLU A 189 -32.27 0.21 -11.71
C GLU A 189 -30.82 -0.04 -11.23
N PRO A 190 -30.25 0.87 -10.41
CA PRO A 190 -28.88 0.71 -9.91
C PRO A 190 -28.83 -0.34 -8.78
N PRO A 191 -27.62 -0.81 -8.41
CA PRO A 191 -27.44 -1.74 -7.29
C PRO A 191 -28.06 -1.29 -5.98
N LYS A 192 -28.62 -2.24 -5.25
CA LYS A 192 -29.23 -1.98 -3.93
C LYS A 192 -28.22 -1.36 -2.96
N LEU A 193 -28.67 -0.32 -2.26
CA LEU A 193 -27.90 0.30 -1.18
C LEU A 193 -27.80 -0.65 0.02
N LEU A 194 -26.58 -1.03 0.38
CA LEU A 194 -26.29 -1.93 1.50
C LEU A 194 -26.10 -1.11 2.78
N ARG A 195 -27.22 -0.64 3.33
CA ARG A 195 -27.29 0.22 4.52
C ARG A 195 -26.74 -0.52 5.75
N ASN A 196 -25.94 0.15 6.59
CA ASN A 196 -25.62 -0.40 7.92
C ASN A 196 -26.85 -0.33 8.83
N ARG A 197 -26.79 -0.97 10.01
CA ARG A 197 -27.91 -1.03 10.96
C ARG A 197 -28.55 0.34 11.22
N ASP A 198 -27.73 1.35 11.50
CA ASP A 198 -28.21 2.68 11.88
C ASP A 198 -28.82 3.41 10.67
N ASN A 199 -28.19 3.32 9.50
CA ASN A 199 -28.73 3.89 8.27
C ASN A 199 -30.00 3.17 7.80
N ALA A 200 -30.12 1.87 8.04
CA ALA A 200 -31.34 1.11 7.76
C ALA A 200 -32.49 1.58 8.67
N ALA A 201 -32.22 1.74 9.97
CA ALA A 201 -33.19 2.31 10.91
C ALA A 201 -33.55 3.75 10.54
N ALA A 202 -32.58 4.59 10.19
CA ALA A 202 -32.81 5.97 9.77
C ALA A 202 -33.58 6.09 8.46
N ALA A 203 -33.38 5.16 7.51
CA ALA A 203 -34.13 5.12 6.26
C ALA A 203 -35.60 4.68 6.47
N ASN A 204 -35.86 3.77 7.41
CA ASN A 204 -37.18 3.21 7.64
C ASN A 204 -38.04 4.03 8.63
N LEU A 205 -37.40 4.57 9.67
CA LEU A 205 -38.08 5.20 10.82
C LEU A 205 -37.70 6.67 11.00
N GLY A 206 -36.67 7.16 10.31
CA GLY A 206 -36.22 8.55 10.43
C GLY A 206 -37.12 9.53 9.69
N GLY A 207 -37.07 10.81 10.08
CA GLY A 207 -37.69 11.89 9.30
C GLY A 207 -36.99 12.11 7.95
N VAL A 208 -37.58 12.92 7.07
CA VAL A 208 -37.13 13.14 5.67
C VAL A 208 -35.63 13.45 5.56
N ALA A 209 -35.09 14.29 6.46
CA ALA A 209 -33.67 14.64 6.47
C ALA A 209 -32.76 13.45 6.84
N ALA A 210 -33.18 12.62 7.79
CA ALA A 210 -32.44 11.44 8.21
C ALA A 210 -32.47 10.35 7.12
N GLN A 211 -33.61 10.18 6.45
CA GLN A 211 -33.74 9.27 5.30
C GLN A 211 -32.84 9.70 4.14
N LYS A 212 -32.86 10.99 3.77
CA LYS A 212 -32.01 11.54 2.71
C LYS A 212 -30.53 11.32 3.04
N ARG A 213 -30.11 11.69 4.25
CA ARG A 213 -28.72 11.46 4.71
C ARG A 213 -28.33 9.98 4.72
N ALA A 214 -29.22 9.10 5.14
CA ALA A 214 -28.97 7.66 5.15
C ALA A 214 -28.77 7.12 3.73
N ASN A 215 -29.53 7.63 2.75
CA ASN A 215 -29.36 7.27 1.34
C ASN A 215 -28.06 7.84 0.75
N ASP A 216 -27.74 9.10 1.03
CA ASP A 216 -26.56 9.79 0.50
C ASP A 216 -25.23 9.16 0.98
N ILE A 217 -25.21 8.63 2.21
CA ILE A 217 -24.00 8.06 2.82
C ILE A 217 -23.88 6.55 2.57
N SER A 218 -25.00 5.85 2.34
CA SER A 218 -24.98 4.41 2.12
C SER A 218 -24.36 4.07 0.77
N GLN A 219 -23.67 2.94 0.72
CA GLN A 219 -23.03 2.44 -0.50
C GLN A 219 -23.66 1.11 -0.89
N GLY A 220 -23.79 0.87 -2.18
CA GLY A 220 -24.27 -0.39 -2.77
C GLY A 220 -23.27 -0.97 -3.75
N GLY A 221 -23.69 -2.02 -4.46
CA GLY A 221 -22.93 -2.60 -5.56
C GLY A 221 -21.67 -3.35 -5.13
N ARG A 222 -20.86 -3.75 -6.11
CA ARG A 222 -19.80 -4.75 -5.93
C ARG A 222 -18.79 -4.38 -4.85
N VAL A 223 -18.39 -3.11 -4.76
CA VAL A 223 -17.33 -2.66 -3.84
C VAL A 223 -17.77 -2.88 -2.40
N LYS A 224 -19.01 -2.51 -2.08
CA LYS A 224 -19.54 -2.67 -0.74
C LYS A 224 -19.79 -4.15 -0.42
N THR A 225 -20.32 -4.91 -1.37
CA THR A 225 -20.54 -6.35 -1.24
C THR A 225 -19.26 -7.09 -0.90
N MET A 226 -18.19 -6.89 -1.70
CA MET A 226 -16.91 -7.54 -1.47
C MET A 226 -16.27 -7.12 -0.14
N SER A 227 -16.36 -5.84 0.23
CA SER A 227 -15.86 -5.36 1.52
C SER A 227 -16.56 -6.05 2.70
N LEU A 228 -17.88 -6.24 2.63
CA LEU A 228 -18.64 -6.99 3.64
C LEU A 228 -18.29 -8.48 3.61
N ALA A 229 -18.21 -9.09 2.42
CA ALA A 229 -17.84 -10.48 2.25
C ALA A 229 -16.45 -10.78 2.83
N SER A 230 -15.44 -9.94 2.56
CA SER A 230 -14.11 -10.07 3.15
C SER A 230 -14.15 -9.93 4.67
N ALA A 231 -14.92 -8.99 5.20
CA ALA A 231 -15.07 -8.84 6.65
C ALA A 231 -15.79 -10.03 7.33
N ILE A 232 -16.60 -10.79 6.60
CA ILE A 232 -17.27 -12.00 7.11
C ILE A 232 -16.39 -13.23 6.91
N PHE A 233 -15.89 -13.48 5.71
CA PHE A 233 -15.25 -14.74 5.31
C PHE A 233 -13.71 -14.74 5.44
N ASN A 234 -13.07 -13.57 5.61
CA ASN A 234 -11.62 -13.43 5.77
C ASN A 234 -11.28 -12.28 6.74
N ASN A 235 -11.84 -12.34 7.95
CA ASN A 235 -11.66 -11.31 8.97
C ASN A 235 -10.27 -11.44 9.63
N LYS A 236 -9.61 -10.30 9.91
CA LYS A 236 -8.35 -10.27 10.66
C LYS A 236 -8.48 -10.74 12.12
N ASP A 237 -9.70 -10.71 12.66
CA ASP A 237 -10.05 -11.17 14.00
C ASP A 237 -10.73 -12.55 13.87
N ASP A 238 -9.98 -13.60 14.25
CA ASP A 238 -10.37 -15.01 14.18
C ASP A 238 -11.64 -15.32 14.99
N LYS A 239 -11.99 -14.45 15.95
CA LYS A 239 -13.21 -14.59 16.77
C LYS A 239 -14.45 -13.90 16.22
N LYS A 240 -14.31 -13.04 15.19
CA LYS A 240 -15.42 -12.24 14.66
C LYS A 240 -15.85 -12.65 13.26
N GLY A 241 -14.97 -13.29 12.51
CA GLY A 241 -15.27 -13.81 11.18
C GLY A 241 -15.92 -15.19 11.21
N GLN A 242 -16.38 -15.61 10.04
CA GLN A 242 -16.86 -16.96 9.77
C GLN A 242 -15.84 -17.80 8.97
N GLN A 243 -14.58 -17.36 8.92
CA GLN A 243 -13.55 -17.92 8.03
C GLN A 243 -13.39 -19.43 8.17
N ASP A 244 -13.21 -19.97 9.38
CA ASP A 244 -13.04 -21.41 9.55
C ASP A 244 -14.29 -22.19 9.18
N THR A 245 -15.47 -21.68 9.57
CA THR A 245 -16.75 -22.33 9.23
C THR A 245 -16.99 -22.31 7.72
N PHE A 246 -16.65 -21.21 7.06
CA PHE A 246 -16.67 -21.06 5.61
C PHE A 246 -15.73 -22.06 4.94
N CYS A 247 -14.45 -22.12 5.36
CA CYS A 247 -13.46 -23.05 4.81
C CYS A 247 -13.93 -24.50 4.91
N ARG A 248 -14.49 -24.91 6.06
CA ARG A 248 -14.99 -26.28 6.28
C ARG A 248 -16.24 -26.60 5.47
N PHE A 249 -17.17 -25.64 5.35
CA PHE A 249 -18.35 -25.82 4.50
C PHE A 249 -17.95 -26.01 3.04
N PHE A 250 -17.09 -25.14 2.52
CA PHE A 250 -16.64 -25.24 1.13
C PHE A 250 -15.79 -26.48 0.88
N GLU A 251 -14.93 -26.88 1.82
CA GLU A 251 -14.20 -28.16 1.75
C GLU A 251 -15.16 -29.35 1.63
N SER A 252 -16.26 -29.36 2.40
CA SER A 252 -17.26 -30.43 2.32
C SER A 252 -18.01 -30.48 0.99
N LYS A 253 -18.11 -29.35 0.27
CA LYS A 253 -18.84 -29.22 -0.99
C LYS A 253 -17.94 -29.42 -2.22
N LEU A 254 -16.71 -28.93 -2.16
CA LEU A 254 -15.75 -28.91 -3.26
C LEU A 254 -14.72 -30.04 -3.16
N GLY A 255 -14.54 -30.65 -1.99
CA GLY A 255 -13.50 -31.64 -1.72
C GLY A 255 -12.11 -31.06 -1.44
N TYR A 256 -11.98 -29.73 -1.44
CA TYR A 256 -10.73 -29.03 -1.12
C TYR A 256 -11.02 -27.69 -0.42
N ILE A 257 -10.06 -27.23 0.39
CA ILE A 257 -10.19 -25.98 1.14
C ILE A 257 -9.99 -24.80 0.20
N ILE A 258 -10.91 -23.84 0.24
CA ILE A 258 -10.72 -22.52 -0.35
C ILE A 258 -10.68 -21.44 0.73
N THR A 259 -9.94 -20.37 0.48
CA THR A 259 -9.94 -19.17 1.33
C THR A 259 -10.52 -18.00 0.54
N PHE A 260 -11.33 -17.18 1.20
CA PHE A 260 -11.91 -16.01 0.54
C PHE A 260 -10.83 -14.95 0.31
N PRO A 261 -10.68 -14.39 -0.90
CA PRO A 261 -9.69 -13.35 -1.17
C PRO A 261 -9.87 -12.13 -0.26
N GLY A 262 -8.76 -11.53 0.18
CA GLY A 262 -8.81 -10.26 0.90
C GLY A 262 -9.23 -9.12 -0.03
N THR A 263 -9.89 -8.09 0.48
CA THR A 263 -10.23 -6.88 -0.30
C THR A 263 -9.41 -5.70 0.19
N SER A 264 -8.08 -5.76 0.04
CA SER A 264 -7.21 -4.67 0.46
C SER A 264 -7.05 -3.67 -0.68
N ALA A 265 -7.20 -2.37 -0.37
CA ALA A 265 -7.02 -1.31 -1.37
C ALA A 265 -5.57 -1.18 -1.86
N ILE A 266 -4.62 -1.87 -1.23
CA ILE A 266 -3.17 -1.77 -1.49
C ILE A 266 -2.69 -2.88 -2.44
N ARG A 267 -3.44 -4.01 -2.55
CA ARG A 267 -3.08 -5.12 -3.44
C ARG A 267 -3.90 -5.06 -4.73
N TYR A 268 -3.23 -4.72 -5.82
CA TYR A 268 -3.79 -4.75 -7.17
C TYR A 268 -4.41 -6.13 -7.46
N GLY A 269 -5.61 -6.18 -8.04
CA GLY A 269 -6.31 -7.42 -8.40
C GLY A 269 -7.13 -8.10 -7.29
N SER A 270 -6.93 -7.75 -6.01
CA SER A 270 -7.60 -8.43 -4.88
C SER A 270 -9.14 -8.34 -4.92
N HIS A 271 -9.68 -7.22 -5.39
CA HIS A 271 -11.11 -7.06 -5.64
C HIS A 271 -11.59 -7.88 -6.85
N CYS A 272 -10.77 -8.07 -7.87
CA CYS A 272 -11.12 -8.90 -9.03
C CYS A 272 -11.19 -10.38 -8.64
N GLU A 273 -10.24 -10.85 -7.83
CA GLU A 273 -10.25 -12.20 -7.26
C GLU A 273 -11.50 -12.43 -6.38
N ALA A 274 -11.80 -11.48 -5.48
CA ALA A 274 -12.98 -11.57 -4.61
C ALA A 274 -14.28 -11.63 -5.42
N ALA A 275 -14.40 -10.80 -6.47
CA ALA A 275 -15.54 -10.85 -7.38
C ALA A 275 -15.63 -12.20 -8.11
N GLY A 276 -14.49 -12.71 -8.61
CA GLY A 276 -14.39 -14.00 -9.27
C GLY A 276 -14.87 -15.16 -8.39
N VAL A 277 -14.38 -15.23 -7.15
CA VAL A 277 -14.77 -16.27 -6.18
C VAL A 277 -16.26 -16.18 -5.82
N LEU A 278 -16.80 -14.97 -5.61
CA LEU A 278 -18.23 -14.78 -5.33
C LEU A 278 -19.11 -15.26 -6.48
N ILE A 279 -18.72 -15.01 -7.73
CA ILE A 279 -19.49 -15.42 -8.91
C ILE A 279 -19.36 -16.93 -9.16
N LEU A 280 -18.13 -17.46 -9.14
CA LEU A 280 -17.88 -18.88 -9.42
C LEU A 280 -18.66 -19.80 -8.48
N TYR A 281 -18.76 -19.41 -7.21
CA TYR A 281 -19.45 -20.20 -6.19
C TYR A 281 -20.74 -19.54 -5.68
N LEU A 282 -21.37 -18.68 -6.48
CA LEU A 282 -22.56 -17.92 -6.08
C LEU A 282 -23.64 -18.77 -5.38
N PRO A 283 -24.04 -19.95 -5.91
CA PRO A 283 -25.04 -20.79 -5.24
C PRO A 283 -24.56 -21.32 -3.89
N LEU A 284 -23.28 -21.66 -3.76
CA LEU A 284 -22.71 -22.15 -2.50
C LEU A 284 -22.59 -21.04 -1.45
N PHE A 285 -22.34 -19.79 -1.85
CA PHE A 285 -22.38 -18.66 -0.92
C PHE A 285 -23.79 -18.43 -0.36
N LEU A 286 -24.82 -18.55 -1.20
CA LEU A 286 -26.21 -18.47 -0.76
C LEU A 286 -26.56 -19.65 0.17
N GLU A 287 -26.19 -20.88 -0.18
CA GLU A 287 -26.38 -22.07 0.66
C GLU A 287 -25.63 -21.92 2.01
N PHE A 288 -24.42 -21.38 2.00
CA PHE A 288 -23.65 -21.13 3.21
C PHE A 288 -24.34 -20.12 4.12
N LEU A 289 -24.78 -18.98 3.58
CA LEU A 289 -25.48 -17.96 4.36
C LEU A 289 -26.82 -18.50 4.91
N GLU A 290 -27.47 -19.40 4.20
CA GLU A 290 -28.64 -20.12 4.71
C GLU A 290 -28.31 -21.04 5.89
N LEU A 291 -27.25 -21.82 5.78
CA LEU A 291 -26.75 -22.63 6.90
C LEU A 291 -26.44 -21.76 8.13
N VAL A 292 -25.81 -20.61 7.92
CA VAL A 292 -25.52 -19.63 8.98
C VAL A 292 -26.79 -19.13 9.63
N ARG A 293 -27.81 -18.80 8.84
CA ARG A 293 -29.13 -18.36 9.33
C ARG A 293 -29.77 -19.44 10.21
N SER A 294 -29.76 -20.69 9.76
CA SER A 294 -30.34 -21.83 10.48
C SER A 294 -29.60 -22.18 11.77
N LYS A 295 -28.28 -21.96 11.84
CA LYS A 295 -27.48 -22.24 13.06
C LYS A 295 -27.68 -21.22 14.18
N LYS A 296 -28.23 -20.05 13.89
CA LYS A 296 -28.43 -18.99 14.89
C LYS A 296 -29.74 -19.21 15.64
N GLU A 297 -29.71 -19.07 16.96
CA GLU A 297 -30.91 -19.15 17.81
C GLU A 297 -32.00 -18.17 17.37
N SER A 298 -31.61 -16.97 16.93
CA SER A 298 -32.55 -15.97 16.40
C SER A 298 -33.22 -16.35 15.07
N GLY A 299 -32.71 -17.35 14.35
CA GLY A 299 -33.13 -17.69 12.98
C GLY A 299 -32.90 -16.58 11.94
N MET A 300 -32.14 -15.52 12.29
CA MET A 300 -31.92 -14.35 11.44
C MET A 300 -30.43 -14.11 11.18
N LEU A 301 -30.13 -13.65 9.96
CA LEU A 301 -28.81 -13.12 9.63
C LEU A 301 -28.57 -11.78 10.33
N ASN A 302 -27.33 -11.50 10.71
CA ASN A 302 -26.99 -10.16 11.17
C ASN A 302 -26.99 -9.18 9.98
N HIS A 303 -26.96 -7.87 10.25
CA HIS A 303 -27.05 -6.87 9.18
C HIS A 303 -25.97 -6.99 8.10
N MET A 304 -24.74 -7.40 8.45
CA MET A 304 -23.67 -7.54 7.46
C MET A 304 -23.89 -8.77 6.56
N GLU A 305 -24.22 -9.91 7.17
CA GLU A 305 -24.54 -11.15 6.46
C GLU A 305 -25.78 -10.97 5.58
N ASN A 306 -26.82 -10.32 6.10
CA ASN A 306 -28.04 -10.06 5.34
C ASN A 306 -27.78 -9.12 4.16
N ASN A 307 -26.92 -8.11 4.32
CA ASN A 307 -26.52 -7.24 3.21
C ASN A 307 -25.77 -8.02 2.12
N VAL A 308 -24.87 -8.94 2.49
CA VAL A 308 -24.21 -9.81 1.50
C VAL A 308 -25.22 -10.75 0.84
N TYR A 309 -26.12 -11.35 1.62
CA TYR A 309 -27.16 -12.25 1.12
C TYR A 309 -28.08 -11.55 0.10
N ILE A 310 -28.53 -10.32 0.39
CA ILE A 310 -29.34 -9.50 -0.52
C ILE A 310 -28.53 -9.13 -1.77
N ALA A 311 -27.27 -8.73 -1.61
CA ALA A 311 -26.40 -8.33 -2.70
C ALA A 311 -26.13 -9.48 -3.70
N LEU A 312 -25.99 -10.72 -3.20
CA LEU A 312 -25.77 -11.90 -4.02
C LEU A 312 -27.05 -12.41 -4.73
N GLN A 313 -28.19 -11.76 -4.53
CA GLN A 313 -29.43 -11.98 -5.27
C GLN A 313 -29.84 -10.76 -6.11
N ASP A 314 -29.07 -9.68 -6.03
CA ASP A 314 -29.36 -8.42 -6.70
C ASP A 314 -28.71 -8.39 -8.08
N ILE A 315 -29.54 -8.49 -9.14
CA ILE A 315 -29.08 -8.56 -10.54
C ILE A 315 -28.10 -7.42 -10.90
N PRO A 316 -28.34 -6.14 -10.56
CA PRO A 316 -27.37 -5.09 -10.84
C PRO A 316 -26.04 -5.30 -10.08
N THR A 317 -26.08 -5.72 -8.81
CA THR A 317 -24.85 -6.05 -8.05
C THR A 317 -24.09 -7.23 -8.66
N ILE A 318 -24.79 -8.28 -9.07
CA ILE A 318 -24.20 -9.44 -9.76
C ILE A 318 -23.58 -9.01 -11.10
N THR A 319 -24.25 -8.13 -11.84
CA THR A 319 -23.73 -7.53 -13.08
C THR A 319 -22.40 -6.83 -12.83
N GLU A 320 -22.32 -5.98 -11.80
CA GLU A 320 -21.07 -5.31 -11.44
C GLU A 320 -19.96 -6.28 -11.02
N LEU A 321 -20.29 -7.33 -10.26
CA LEU A 321 -19.33 -8.37 -9.86
C LEU A 321 -18.80 -9.13 -11.09
N CYS A 322 -19.65 -9.49 -12.05
CA CYS A 322 -19.24 -10.14 -13.30
C CYS A 322 -18.29 -9.25 -14.12
N VAL A 323 -18.59 -7.95 -14.24
CA VAL A 323 -17.73 -6.99 -14.94
C VAL A 323 -16.33 -6.94 -14.32
N LEU A 324 -16.25 -6.90 -12.99
CA LEU A 324 -14.95 -6.83 -12.30
C LEU A 324 -14.18 -8.15 -12.37
N ALA A 325 -14.87 -9.28 -12.28
CA ALA A 325 -14.27 -10.59 -12.46
C ALA A 325 -13.71 -10.75 -13.89
N LEU A 326 -14.48 -10.39 -14.92
CA LEU A 326 -14.03 -10.36 -16.32
C LEU A 326 -12.84 -9.41 -16.52
N TYR A 327 -12.86 -8.24 -15.87
CA TYR A 327 -11.72 -7.32 -15.91
C TYR A 327 -10.44 -7.97 -15.39
N GLY A 328 -10.50 -8.71 -14.28
CA GLY A 328 -9.35 -9.45 -13.75
C GLY A 328 -8.89 -10.63 -14.63
N GLN A 329 -9.79 -11.25 -15.39
CA GLN A 329 -9.43 -12.31 -16.34
C GLN A 329 -8.86 -11.76 -17.66
N ALA A 330 -9.36 -10.62 -18.12
CA ALA A 330 -8.97 -9.99 -19.37
C ALA A 330 -7.66 -9.22 -19.25
N ILE A 331 -7.49 -8.52 -18.12
CA ILE A 331 -6.29 -7.75 -17.81
C ILE A 331 -5.52 -8.57 -16.77
N SER A 332 -4.88 -9.63 -17.26
CA SER A 332 -3.74 -10.24 -16.58
C SER A 332 -2.72 -9.14 -16.27
N HIS A 333 -1.97 -9.32 -15.17
CA HIS A 333 -1.01 -8.38 -14.56
C HIS A 333 -0.48 -7.24 -15.47
N PRO A 334 -0.37 -6.01 -14.94
CA PRO A 334 -0.21 -4.76 -15.73
C PRO A 334 0.94 -4.94 -16.72
N TYR A 335 0.87 -4.50 -17.98
CA TYR A 335 1.42 -3.19 -18.37
C TYR A 335 1.01 -2.76 -19.82
N ILE A 336 0.04 -3.42 -20.49
CA ILE A 336 -0.41 -3.09 -21.89
C ILE A 336 -1.93 -2.83 -21.99
N VAL A 337 -2.52 -2.29 -20.94
CA VAL A 337 -3.99 -2.35 -20.72
C VAL A 337 -4.84 -1.47 -21.65
N ARG A 338 -4.27 -0.37 -22.18
CA ARG A 338 -5.06 0.66 -22.89
C ARG A 338 -5.67 0.19 -24.22
N ALA A 339 -4.92 -0.58 -25.00
CA ALA A 339 -5.39 -1.05 -26.31
C ALA A 339 -6.55 -2.03 -26.15
N LEU A 340 -6.39 -3.00 -25.24
CA LEU A 340 -7.43 -3.96 -24.88
C LEU A 340 -8.69 -3.26 -24.36
N CYS A 341 -8.56 -2.28 -23.44
CA CYS A 341 -9.71 -1.52 -22.96
C CYS A 341 -10.51 -0.88 -24.09
N LYS A 342 -9.84 -0.25 -25.08
CA LYS A 342 -10.52 0.33 -26.23
C LYS A 342 -11.22 -0.72 -27.10
N ARG A 343 -10.63 -1.91 -27.29
CA ARG A 343 -11.25 -3.00 -28.04
C ARG A 343 -12.51 -3.48 -27.34
N ILE A 344 -12.44 -3.80 -26.05
CA ILE A 344 -13.57 -4.30 -25.26
C ILE A 344 -14.67 -3.25 -25.12
N THR A 345 -14.31 -1.97 -24.94
CA THR A 345 -15.31 -0.89 -24.94
C THR A 345 -16.09 -0.80 -26.25
N LYS A 346 -15.45 -1.07 -27.40
CA LYS A 346 -16.11 -1.08 -28.71
C LYS A 346 -16.87 -2.37 -28.97
N ASN A 347 -16.31 -3.50 -28.52
CA ASN A 347 -16.85 -4.82 -28.75
C ASN A 347 -16.79 -5.64 -27.45
N PRO A 348 -17.79 -5.51 -26.55
CA PRO A 348 -17.82 -6.26 -25.29
C PRO A 348 -18.00 -7.78 -25.52
N ASP A 349 -18.43 -8.20 -26.72
CA ASP A 349 -18.53 -9.61 -27.10
C ASP A 349 -17.20 -10.35 -27.10
N LEU A 350 -16.07 -9.64 -27.17
CA LEU A 350 -14.74 -10.24 -26.97
C LEU A 350 -14.60 -10.97 -25.62
N LEU A 351 -15.47 -10.67 -24.66
CA LEU A 351 -15.55 -11.36 -23.36
C LEU A 351 -16.91 -12.01 -23.10
N LEU A 352 -17.97 -11.56 -23.76
CA LEU A 352 -19.36 -11.96 -23.46
C LEU A 352 -19.96 -12.95 -24.45
N ALA A 353 -19.40 -13.07 -25.65
CA ALA A 353 -19.95 -14.00 -26.64
C ALA A 353 -19.74 -15.46 -26.20
N PRO A 354 -20.66 -16.38 -26.54
CA PRO A 354 -20.50 -17.80 -26.23
C PRO A 354 -19.25 -18.42 -26.85
N ASP A 355 -18.76 -17.86 -27.96
CA ASP A 355 -17.54 -18.23 -28.68
C ASP A 355 -16.36 -17.30 -28.36
N ALA A 356 -16.48 -16.42 -27.36
CA ALA A 356 -15.39 -15.55 -26.92
C ALA A 356 -14.17 -16.40 -26.52
N THR A 357 -13.01 -16.07 -27.09
CA THR A 357 -11.76 -16.79 -26.83
C THR A 357 -10.80 -15.93 -26.01
N HIS A 358 -9.93 -16.59 -25.27
CA HIS A 358 -8.86 -15.92 -24.54
C HIS A 358 -7.90 -15.17 -25.48
N VAL A 359 -7.68 -15.66 -26.70
CA VAL A 359 -6.81 -15.01 -27.71
C VAL A 359 -7.21 -13.56 -27.99
N GLU A 360 -8.52 -13.27 -28.05
CA GLU A 360 -9.03 -11.91 -28.30
C GLU A 360 -9.48 -11.18 -27.03
N GLY A 361 -9.84 -11.95 -26.00
CA GLY A 361 -10.39 -11.47 -24.74
C GLY A 361 -9.35 -11.17 -23.66
N SER A 362 -8.18 -11.82 -23.68
CA SER A 362 -7.08 -11.54 -22.76
C SER A 362 -6.05 -10.58 -23.36
N LEU A 363 -5.24 -9.98 -22.50
CA LEU A 363 -4.23 -8.99 -22.88
C LEU A 363 -3.04 -9.62 -23.59
N ASP A 364 -2.57 -10.75 -23.06
CA ASP A 364 -1.44 -11.53 -23.53
C ASP A 364 -1.84 -12.55 -24.61
N GLY A 365 -3.15 -12.78 -24.81
CA GLY A 365 -3.67 -13.84 -25.65
C GLY A 365 -3.49 -15.23 -25.03
N GLU A 366 -3.08 -15.30 -23.76
CA GLU A 366 -2.92 -16.53 -23.00
C GLU A 366 -4.24 -16.96 -22.35
N ILE A 367 -4.31 -18.22 -21.93
CA ILE A 367 -5.49 -18.80 -21.27
C ILE A 367 -5.85 -17.98 -20.03
N TRP A 368 -7.14 -17.69 -19.83
CA TRP A 368 -7.63 -17.00 -18.65
C TRP A 368 -7.15 -17.69 -17.37
N HIS A 369 -6.62 -16.89 -16.43
CA HIS A 369 -6.05 -17.37 -15.17
C HIS A 369 -6.98 -18.35 -14.44
N GLN A 370 -8.28 -18.12 -14.49
CA GLN A 370 -9.28 -19.07 -14.00
C GLN A 370 -10.50 -19.09 -14.93
N ALA A 371 -10.40 -19.88 -16.00
CA ALA A 371 -11.43 -20.00 -17.03
C ALA A 371 -12.82 -20.36 -16.48
N ASP A 372 -12.90 -21.11 -15.37
CA ASP A 372 -14.16 -21.44 -14.69
C ASP A 372 -14.98 -20.21 -14.31
N ILE A 373 -14.32 -19.10 -13.94
CA ILE A 373 -14.99 -17.82 -13.64
C ILE A 373 -15.69 -17.30 -14.89
N VAL A 374 -15.01 -17.34 -16.05
CA VAL A 374 -15.58 -16.84 -17.30
C VAL A 374 -16.77 -17.69 -17.73
N TYR A 375 -16.66 -19.02 -17.62
CA TYR A 375 -17.78 -19.91 -17.91
C TYR A 375 -18.95 -19.74 -16.92
N ALA A 376 -18.68 -19.49 -15.65
CA ALA A 376 -19.72 -19.17 -14.66
C ALA A 376 -20.45 -17.86 -15.03
N ILE A 377 -19.71 -16.84 -15.48
CA ILE A 377 -20.29 -15.57 -15.95
C ILE A 377 -21.12 -15.79 -17.21
N HIS A 378 -20.62 -16.55 -18.20
CA HIS A 378 -21.36 -16.86 -19.43
C HIS A 378 -22.71 -17.53 -19.15
N LYS A 379 -22.78 -18.40 -18.14
CA LYS A 379 -24.05 -18.99 -17.69
C LYS A 379 -25.02 -17.96 -17.12
N LEU A 380 -24.53 -16.88 -16.50
CA LEU A 380 -25.35 -15.82 -15.92
C LEU A 380 -25.79 -14.78 -16.94
N ILE A 381 -25.07 -14.58 -18.06
CA ILE A 381 -25.36 -13.54 -19.07
C ILE A 381 -26.84 -13.41 -19.45
N PRO A 382 -27.60 -14.50 -19.68
CA PRO A 382 -29.03 -14.40 -20.02
C PRO A 382 -29.88 -13.68 -18.98
N GLU A 383 -29.45 -13.67 -17.71
CA GLU A 383 -30.13 -13.01 -16.58
C GLU A 383 -29.64 -11.58 -16.33
N LEU A 384 -28.61 -11.13 -17.06
CA LEU A 384 -27.94 -9.83 -16.84
C LEU A 384 -28.18 -8.87 -18.01
N PRO A 385 -29.36 -8.22 -18.11
CA PRO A 385 -29.77 -7.43 -19.28
C PRO A 385 -28.82 -6.27 -19.60
N HIS A 386 -28.13 -5.73 -18.59
CA HIS A 386 -27.26 -4.56 -18.74
C HIS A 386 -25.76 -4.90 -18.83
N ILE A 387 -25.36 -6.18 -18.80
CA ILE A 387 -23.94 -6.58 -18.71
C ILE A 387 -23.07 -5.98 -19.81
N ARG A 388 -23.58 -5.88 -21.04
CA ARG A 388 -22.87 -5.33 -22.20
C ARG A 388 -22.51 -3.85 -22.02
N GLY A 389 -23.50 -3.05 -21.62
CA GLY A 389 -23.31 -1.61 -21.41
C GLY A 389 -22.47 -1.34 -20.17
N THR A 390 -22.70 -2.08 -19.08
CA THR A 390 -21.92 -1.98 -17.84
C THR A 390 -20.45 -2.33 -18.07
N LEU A 391 -20.15 -3.41 -18.82
CA LEU A 391 -18.79 -3.80 -19.19
C LEU A 391 -18.12 -2.72 -20.05
N SER A 392 -18.81 -2.24 -21.08
CA SER A 392 -18.29 -1.21 -21.98
C SER A 392 -17.93 0.09 -21.25
N ALA A 393 -18.82 0.53 -20.35
CA ALA A 393 -18.62 1.71 -19.50
C ALA A 393 -17.43 1.53 -18.55
N PHE A 394 -17.33 0.36 -17.89
CA PHE A 394 -16.22 0.06 -17.00
C PHE A 394 -14.87 0.10 -17.71
N PHE A 395 -14.75 -0.60 -18.85
CA PHE A 395 -13.51 -0.60 -19.64
C PHE A 395 -13.18 0.77 -20.25
N CYS A 396 -14.20 1.60 -20.54
CA CYS A 396 -13.99 2.98 -20.97
C CYS A 396 -13.34 3.80 -19.85
N GLY A 397 -13.88 3.74 -18.63
CA GLY A 397 -13.33 4.43 -17.46
C GLY A 397 -11.95 3.92 -17.06
N ALA A 398 -11.74 2.61 -17.11
CA ALA A 398 -10.42 2.02 -16.90
C ALA A 398 -9.43 2.57 -17.94
N GLY A 399 -9.78 2.55 -19.23
CA GLY A 399 -8.95 3.07 -20.32
C GLY A 399 -8.62 4.56 -20.23
N LYS A 400 -9.46 5.38 -19.58
CA LYS A 400 -9.17 6.79 -19.24
C LYS A 400 -8.20 6.94 -18.07
N THR A 401 -8.17 5.97 -17.16
CA THR A 401 -7.35 6.00 -15.93
C THR A 401 -5.95 5.45 -16.16
N TRP A 402 -5.81 4.40 -16.97
CA TRP A 402 -4.53 3.75 -17.27
C TRP A 402 -3.39 4.68 -17.73
N PRO A 403 -3.63 5.74 -18.52
CA PRO A 403 -2.58 6.71 -18.86
C PRO A 403 -1.86 7.30 -17.64
N ARG A 404 -2.55 7.45 -16.49
CA ARG A 404 -1.95 7.92 -15.24
C ARG A 404 -0.84 6.99 -14.72
N PHE A 405 -0.93 5.70 -15.03
CA PHE A 405 -0.01 4.66 -14.57
C PHE A 405 0.95 4.17 -15.66
N SER A 406 0.86 4.70 -16.88
CA SER A 406 1.63 4.21 -18.04
C SER A 406 2.35 5.31 -18.83
N GLU A 407 2.41 6.53 -18.27
CA GLU A 407 3.04 7.68 -18.92
C GLU A 407 4.51 7.42 -19.25
N GLU A 408 5.24 6.80 -18.32
CA GLU A 408 6.66 6.46 -18.46
C GLU A 408 6.95 5.40 -19.54
N PHE A 409 5.95 4.61 -19.93
CA PHE A 409 6.05 3.52 -20.92
C PHE A 409 5.66 3.94 -22.34
N LYS A 410 5.30 5.22 -22.56
CA LYS A 410 4.99 5.71 -23.91
C LYS A 410 6.19 5.54 -24.86
N PRO A 411 5.97 5.44 -26.18
CA PRO A 411 7.04 5.62 -27.15
C PRO A 411 7.74 6.96 -26.88
N ARG A 412 9.06 6.94 -26.68
CA ARG A 412 9.88 8.10 -26.21
C ARG A 412 9.59 8.59 -24.78
N GLY A 413 8.89 7.80 -23.97
CA GLY A 413 8.77 8.01 -22.53
C GLY A 413 10.07 7.68 -21.79
N ALA A 414 10.15 8.03 -20.50
CA ALA A 414 11.38 7.90 -19.71
C ALA A 414 12.01 6.49 -19.81
N ILE A 415 11.21 5.42 -19.70
CA ILE A 415 11.69 4.03 -19.78
C ILE A 415 12.13 3.65 -21.21
N ALA A 416 11.43 4.14 -22.22
CA ALA A 416 11.74 3.87 -23.62
C ALA A 416 13.02 4.58 -24.08
N LEU A 417 13.38 5.70 -23.42
CA LEU A 417 14.61 6.46 -23.69
C LEU A 417 15.83 5.95 -22.92
N LEU A 418 15.65 5.07 -21.92
CA LEU A 418 16.78 4.49 -21.17
C LEU A 418 17.71 3.72 -22.11
N LEU A 419 19.00 4.01 -21.99
CA LEU A 419 20.07 3.21 -22.57
C LEU A 419 20.08 1.80 -21.95
N ALA A 420 20.69 0.83 -22.65
CA ALA A 420 20.78 -0.54 -22.15
C ALA A 420 21.44 -0.62 -20.75
N GLU A 421 22.49 0.16 -20.53
CA GLU A 421 23.18 0.28 -19.24
C GLU A 421 22.29 0.90 -18.15
N GLU A 422 21.52 1.94 -18.49
CA GLU A 422 20.60 2.57 -17.55
C GLU A 422 19.45 1.63 -17.17
N ARG A 423 18.96 0.82 -18.12
CA ARG A 423 17.95 -0.20 -17.87
C ARG A 423 18.48 -1.32 -16.97
N GLN A 424 19.74 -1.71 -17.14
CA GLN A 424 20.39 -2.68 -16.24
C GLN A 424 20.54 -2.11 -14.83
N HIS A 425 20.91 -0.83 -14.70
CA HIS A 425 20.98 -0.15 -13.40
C HIS A 425 19.62 0.11 -12.74
N ALA A 426 18.55 0.21 -13.53
CA ALA A 426 17.19 0.43 -13.06
C ALA A 426 16.43 -0.88 -12.79
N PHE A 427 17.06 -2.04 -12.97
CA PHE A 427 16.42 -3.34 -12.71
C PHE A 427 15.91 -3.41 -11.27
N MET A 428 14.66 -3.84 -11.12
CA MET A 428 14.02 -4.15 -9.85
C MET A 428 13.19 -5.43 -10.02
N ASN A 429 13.03 -6.20 -8.95
CA ASN A 429 12.13 -7.36 -8.98
C ASN A 429 10.69 -6.91 -9.29
N ALA A 430 9.93 -7.76 -9.99
CA ALA A 430 8.56 -7.43 -10.40
C ALA A 430 7.59 -7.24 -9.20
N THR A 431 7.92 -7.82 -8.04
CA THR A 431 7.12 -7.74 -6.81
C THR A 431 8.00 -7.56 -5.57
N ASN A 432 7.41 -7.02 -4.51
CA ASN A 432 8.04 -6.90 -3.19
C ASN A 432 8.02 -8.22 -2.39
N ASP A 433 7.64 -9.35 -3.02
CA ASP A 433 7.42 -10.63 -2.33
C ASP A 433 8.69 -11.17 -1.66
N HIS A 434 9.88 -10.84 -2.19
CA HIS A 434 11.16 -11.21 -1.58
C HIS A 434 11.33 -10.58 -0.19
N ASN A 435 10.98 -9.30 -0.05
CA ASN A 435 11.07 -8.60 1.23
C ASN A 435 9.98 -9.08 2.21
N GLU A 436 8.75 -9.31 1.71
CA GLU A 436 7.67 -9.89 2.51
C GLU A 436 8.01 -11.31 2.99
N GLY A 437 8.61 -12.12 2.12
CA GLY A 437 9.09 -13.46 2.41
C GLY A 437 10.19 -13.47 3.47
N ALA A 438 11.16 -12.55 3.39
CA ALA A 438 12.19 -12.39 4.40
C ALA A 438 11.60 -12.03 5.78
N LEU A 439 10.63 -11.11 5.81
CA LEU A 439 9.91 -10.77 7.05
C LEU A 439 9.10 -11.95 7.59
N GLY A 440 8.47 -12.73 6.70
CA GLY A 440 7.79 -13.97 7.04
C GLY A 440 8.73 -15.00 7.69
N ALA A 441 9.89 -15.22 7.09
CA ALA A 441 10.94 -16.11 7.60
C ALA A 441 11.42 -15.66 8.99
N TYR A 442 11.64 -14.36 9.20
CA TYR A 442 11.98 -13.80 10.51
C TYR A 442 10.89 -14.09 11.55
N ARG A 443 9.61 -13.87 11.22
CA ARG A 443 8.48 -14.16 12.13
C ARG A 443 8.38 -15.63 12.50
N VAL A 444 8.77 -16.55 11.61
CA VAL A 444 8.86 -17.98 11.92
C VAL A 444 10.06 -18.24 12.86
N GLY A 445 11.24 -17.71 12.52
CA GLY A 445 12.45 -17.87 13.32
C GLY A 445 12.31 -17.34 14.75
N ALA A 446 11.76 -16.14 14.91
CA ALA A 446 11.51 -15.53 16.22
C ALA A 446 10.51 -16.33 17.08
N ARG A 447 9.61 -17.11 16.46
CA ARG A 447 8.71 -18.02 17.19
C ARG A 447 9.44 -19.29 17.65
N GLN A 448 10.33 -19.82 16.83
CA GLN A 448 11.08 -21.03 17.15
C GLN A 448 12.22 -20.76 18.15
N ALA A 449 12.83 -19.58 18.09
CA ALA A 449 13.96 -19.18 18.92
C ALA A 449 13.75 -17.74 19.45
N PRO A 450 12.89 -17.54 20.46
CA PRO A 450 12.52 -16.21 20.96
C PRO A 450 13.65 -15.46 21.66
N SER A 451 14.73 -16.16 22.04
CA SER A 451 15.94 -15.55 22.62
C SER A 451 16.94 -15.09 21.56
N MET A 452 16.75 -15.46 20.28
CA MET A 452 17.61 -15.01 19.20
C MET A 452 17.36 -13.54 18.92
N THR A 453 18.43 -12.74 18.87
CA THR A 453 18.31 -11.32 18.58
C THR A 453 18.10 -11.06 17.09
N LEU A 454 17.57 -9.88 16.74
CA LEU A 454 17.38 -9.48 15.34
C LEU A 454 18.73 -9.39 14.62
N VAL A 455 19.77 -8.86 15.27
CA VAL A 455 21.15 -8.83 14.75
C VAL A 455 21.65 -10.25 14.45
N GLN A 456 21.46 -11.21 15.35
CA GLN A 456 21.87 -12.60 15.13
C GLN A 456 21.11 -13.24 13.97
N TRP A 457 19.80 -13.02 13.89
CA TRP A 457 18.99 -13.54 12.81
C TRP A 457 19.41 -12.95 11.46
N ASN A 458 19.60 -11.62 11.39
CA ASN A 458 20.09 -10.94 10.19
C ASN A 458 21.45 -11.48 9.76
N ALA A 459 22.40 -11.66 10.69
CA ALA A 459 23.71 -12.21 10.38
C ALA A 459 23.61 -13.61 9.76
N GLN A 460 22.78 -14.49 10.30
CA GLN A 460 22.56 -15.84 9.74
C GLN A 460 21.86 -15.78 8.37
N ALA A 461 20.83 -14.95 8.24
CA ALA A 461 20.07 -14.79 7.00
C ALA A 461 20.95 -14.23 5.88
N MET A 462 21.71 -13.16 6.14
CA MET A 462 22.65 -12.57 5.19
C MET A 462 23.76 -13.56 4.82
N TYR A 463 24.36 -14.26 5.79
CA TYR A 463 25.42 -15.24 5.53
C TYR A 463 24.97 -16.35 4.56
N LYS A 464 23.71 -16.77 4.69
CA LYS A 464 23.10 -17.80 3.83
C LYS A 464 22.64 -17.24 2.49
N GLN A 465 21.83 -16.17 2.49
CA GLN A 465 21.18 -15.63 1.29
C GLN A 465 22.16 -14.93 0.35
N ASN A 466 23.18 -14.26 0.90
CA ASN A 466 24.16 -13.53 0.10
C ASN A 466 25.36 -14.40 -0.29
N HIS A 467 25.29 -15.70 -0.07
CA HIS A 467 26.40 -16.64 -0.28
C HIS A 467 27.72 -16.17 0.36
N THR A 468 27.66 -15.44 1.48
CA THR A 468 28.82 -14.79 2.10
C THR A 468 29.92 -15.79 2.44
N HIS A 469 29.58 -17.04 2.72
CA HIS A 469 30.55 -18.12 2.94
C HIS A 469 31.48 -18.38 1.75
N GLN A 470 30.98 -18.28 0.52
CA GLN A 470 31.80 -18.46 -0.70
C GLN A 470 32.75 -17.28 -0.85
N TRP A 471 32.21 -16.06 -0.73
CA TRP A 471 33.00 -14.82 -0.79
C TRP A 471 34.11 -14.77 0.28
N ILE A 472 33.81 -15.18 1.52
CA ILE A 472 34.83 -15.27 2.58
C ILE A 472 35.95 -16.23 2.19
N LYS A 473 35.64 -17.36 1.55
CA LYS A 473 36.65 -18.35 1.15
C LYS A 473 37.48 -17.90 -0.05
N SER A 474 36.87 -17.22 -1.02
CA SER A 474 37.51 -16.84 -2.28
C SER A 474 38.27 -15.52 -2.20
N THR A 475 37.80 -14.56 -1.38
CA THR A 475 38.16 -13.15 -1.56
C THR A 475 38.83 -12.52 -0.35
N LEU A 476 38.50 -12.94 0.88
CA LEU A 476 38.99 -12.27 2.09
C LEU A 476 40.41 -12.69 2.48
N ALA A 477 41.30 -11.70 2.60
CA ALA A 477 42.64 -11.90 3.13
C ALA A 477 42.67 -11.98 4.67
N SER A 478 43.73 -12.57 5.24
CA SER A 478 43.90 -12.74 6.69
C SER A 478 43.76 -11.44 7.51
N LYS A 479 44.20 -10.30 6.95
CA LYS A 479 44.09 -8.98 7.59
C LYS A 479 42.63 -8.53 7.71
N GLN A 480 41.83 -8.71 6.66
CA GLN A 480 40.40 -8.36 6.67
C GLN A 480 39.61 -9.30 7.59
N LEU A 481 39.95 -10.59 7.62
CA LEU A 481 39.36 -11.53 8.58
C LEU A 481 39.63 -11.12 10.03
N SER A 482 40.83 -10.63 10.34
CA SER A 482 41.17 -10.11 11.67
C SER A 482 40.34 -8.87 12.02
N PHE A 483 40.18 -7.95 11.08
CA PHE A 483 39.32 -6.77 11.24
C PHE A 483 37.87 -7.17 11.54
N LEU A 484 37.28 -8.07 10.73
CA LEU A 484 35.90 -8.54 10.91
C LEU A 484 35.68 -9.17 12.30
N ARG A 485 36.63 -9.98 12.79
CA ARG A 485 36.56 -10.56 14.14
C ARG A 485 36.66 -9.50 15.24
N HIS A 486 37.35 -8.39 15.01
CA HIS A 486 37.41 -7.30 15.96
C HIS A 486 36.11 -6.48 15.94
N ALA A 487 35.63 -6.11 14.74
CA ALA A 487 34.36 -5.41 14.55
C ALA A 487 33.17 -6.18 15.15
N ALA A 488 33.09 -7.50 14.94
CA ALA A 488 32.06 -8.35 15.52
C ALA A 488 32.07 -8.31 17.06
N ARG A 489 33.26 -8.37 17.69
CA ARG A 489 33.40 -8.27 19.16
C ARG A 489 32.98 -6.90 19.68
N THR A 490 33.33 -5.83 18.97
CA THR A 490 32.88 -4.47 19.30
C THR A 490 31.37 -4.34 19.20
N LEU A 491 30.76 -4.91 18.16
CA LEU A 491 29.32 -4.91 17.95
C LEU A 491 28.59 -5.68 19.05
N ASP A 492 29.06 -6.87 19.42
CA ASP A 492 28.51 -7.65 20.54
C ASP A 492 28.61 -6.88 21.87
N GLY A 493 29.72 -6.16 22.09
CA GLY A 493 29.93 -5.31 23.26
C GLY A 493 29.04 -4.05 23.31
N SER A 494 28.49 -3.61 22.17
CA SER A 494 27.73 -2.36 22.05
C SER A 494 26.34 -2.39 22.71
N LYS A 495 25.85 -3.60 23.03
CA LYS A 495 24.49 -3.85 23.55
C LYS A 495 23.40 -3.24 22.67
N LEU A 496 23.59 -3.25 21.34
CA LEU A 496 22.72 -2.62 20.36
C LEU A 496 21.25 -3.00 20.52
N GLU A 497 20.96 -4.28 20.75
CA GLU A 497 19.60 -4.78 20.95
C GLU A 497 18.93 -4.23 22.21
N LYS A 498 19.70 -4.05 23.28
CA LYS A 498 19.18 -3.40 24.49
C LYS A 498 18.80 -1.94 24.22
N LYS A 499 19.61 -1.23 23.43
CA LYS A 499 19.32 0.16 23.02
C LYS A 499 18.07 0.22 22.14
N ARG A 500 17.92 -0.70 21.18
CA ARG A 500 16.72 -0.80 20.32
C ARG A 500 15.45 -1.06 21.13
N HIS A 501 15.50 -2.03 22.05
CA HIS A 501 14.36 -2.31 22.93
C HIS A 501 13.98 -1.11 23.81
N GLN A 502 14.97 -0.35 24.30
CA GLN A 502 14.72 0.86 25.08
C GLN A 502 14.07 1.96 24.23
N ALA A 503 14.60 2.23 23.04
CA ALA A 503 14.01 3.22 22.13
C ALA A 503 12.56 2.86 21.74
N GLN A 504 12.28 1.57 21.49
CA GLN A 504 10.92 1.11 21.23
C GLN A 504 10.00 1.32 22.45
N ALA A 505 10.47 1.00 23.66
CA ALA A 505 9.69 1.20 24.88
C ALA A 505 9.35 2.67 25.13
N GLU A 506 10.29 3.58 24.87
CA GLU A 506 10.10 5.03 24.97
C GLU A 506 9.07 5.53 23.94
N ALA A 507 9.17 5.07 22.69
CA ALA A 507 8.21 5.39 21.64
C ALA A 507 6.79 4.87 21.96
N ASP A 508 6.68 3.63 22.44
CA ASP A 508 5.40 3.03 22.84
C ASP A 508 4.75 3.80 24.01
N ALA A 509 5.56 4.20 25.00
CA ALA A 509 5.10 5.02 26.13
C ALA A 509 4.57 6.38 25.66
N TRP A 510 5.29 7.04 24.74
CA TRP A 510 4.86 8.30 24.15
C TRP A 510 3.55 8.15 23.36
N ALA A 511 3.45 7.11 22.51
CA ALA A 511 2.25 6.84 21.74
C ALA A 511 1.03 6.55 22.64
N ALA A 512 1.22 5.81 23.73
CA ALA A 512 0.19 5.57 24.73
C ALA A 512 -0.25 6.87 25.42
N ALA A 513 0.68 7.74 25.80
CA ALA A 513 0.37 9.05 26.39
C ALA A 513 -0.44 9.92 25.43
N LYS A 514 -0.03 10.01 24.16
CA LYS A 514 -0.76 10.75 23.11
C LYS A 514 -2.18 10.20 22.93
N LYS A 515 -2.34 8.88 22.92
CA LYS A 515 -3.66 8.25 22.79
C LYS A 515 -4.58 8.58 23.97
N ARG A 516 -4.06 8.57 25.21
CA ARG A 516 -4.82 8.96 26.41
C ARG A 516 -5.34 10.40 26.31
N VAL A 517 -4.51 11.34 25.83
CA VAL A 517 -4.93 12.74 25.62
C VAL A 517 -6.07 12.82 24.61
N LEU A 518 -5.97 12.08 23.48
CA LEU A 518 -7.01 12.04 22.46
C LEU A 518 -8.31 11.39 22.96
N GLU A 519 -8.22 10.34 23.77
CA GLU A 519 -9.39 9.69 24.39
C GLU A 519 -10.11 10.64 25.35
N VAL A 520 -9.37 11.37 26.20
CA VAL A 520 -9.95 12.41 27.07
C VAL A 520 -10.62 13.51 26.25
N ALA A 521 -9.99 13.98 25.17
CA ALA A 521 -10.58 14.97 24.29
C ALA A 521 -11.86 14.45 23.61
N LYS A 522 -11.88 13.17 23.22
CA LYS A 522 -13.06 12.51 22.64
C LYS A 522 -14.19 12.37 23.67
N MET A 523 -13.87 11.98 24.90
CA MET A 523 -14.85 11.90 25.99
C MET A 523 -15.47 13.27 26.26
N ARG A 524 -14.66 14.34 26.38
CA ARG A 524 -15.17 15.71 26.54
C ARG A 524 -16.13 16.12 25.43
N LYS A 525 -15.85 15.74 24.17
CA LYS A 525 -16.77 16.00 23.04
C LYS A 525 -18.07 15.20 23.16
N CYS A 526 -17.99 13.93 23.58
CA CYS A 526 -19.17 13.11 23.84
C CYS A 526 -20.03 13.68 24.99
N ASP A 527 -19.39 14.10 26.09
CA ASP A 527 -20.07 14.69 27.24
C ASP A 527 -20.74 16.03 26.88
N ALA A 528 -20.05 16.88 26.10
CA ALA A 528 -20.63 18.11 25.57
C ALA A 528 -21.83 17.85 24.65
N ALA A 529 -21.74 16.85 23.77
CA ALA A 529 -22.85 16.46 22.91
C ALA A 529 -24.04 15.90 23.73
N LYS A 530 -23.76 15.12 24.78
CA LYS A 530 -24.79 14.59 25.69
C LYS A 530 -25.48 15.70 26.46
N ALA A 531 -24.71 16.65 27.02
CA ALA A 531 -25.27 17.82 27.70
C ALA A 531 -26.16 18.65 26.77
N MET A 532 -25.79 18.79 25.50
CA MET A 532 -26.62 19.48 24.50
C MET A 532 -27.95 18.74 24.26
N VAL A 533 -27.93 17.40 24.17
CA VAL A 533 -29.17 16.60 24.06
C VAL A 533 -30.02 16.71 25.31
N ASP A 534 -29.43 16.68 26.50
CA ASP A 534 -30.15 16.78 27.77
C ASP A 534 -30.84 18.15 27.95
N THR A 535 -30.37 19.20 27.27
CA THR A 535 -31.03 20.53 27.25
C THR A 535 -32.21 20.63 26.28
N VAL A 536 -32.42 19.65 25.40
CA VAL A 536 -33.55 19.66 24.46
C VAL A 536 -34.80 19.17 25.17
N GLN A 537 -35.76 20.06 25.40
CA GLN A 537 -37.12 19.70 25.82
C GLN A 537 -37.87 19.11 24.61
N PRO A 538 -38.30 17.83 24.65
CA PRO A 538 -39.11 17.27 23.57
C PRO A 538 -40.47 17.98 23.52
N ILE A 539 -40.93 18.38 22.34
CA ILE A 539 -42.30 18.86 22.17
C ILE A 539 -43.22 17.64 22.24
N LEU A 540 -43.86 17.45 23.40
CA LEU A 540 -44.72 16.28 23.69
C LEU A 540 -46.16 16.46 23.20
N ASN A 541 -46.53 17.61 22.62
CA ASN A 541 -47.89 17.88 22.18
C ASN A 541 -47.91 18.69 20.88
N LEU A 542 -48.46 18.10 19.81
CA LEU A 542 -48.59 18.71 18.48
C LEU A 542 -49.72 19.76 18.40
N ASN A 543 -50.47 19.99 19.48
CA ASN A 543 -51.60 20.92 19.52
C ASN A 543 -51.21 22.37 19.87
N VAL A 544 -49.91 22.72 19.84
CA VAL A 544 -49.41 24.08 20.15
C VAL A 544 -48.53 24.63 19.01
N LEU A 545 -48.84 24.27 17.76
CA LEU A 545 -48.31 24.95 16.57
C LEU A 545 -49.43 25.66 15.82
#